data_AF-V4TV27-F1
#
_entry.id   AF-V4TV27-F1
#
_cell.length_a   1.000
_cell.length_b   1.000
_cell.length_c   1.000
_cell.angle_alpha   90.00
_cell.angle_beta   90.00
_cell.angle_gamma   90.00
#
_symmetry.space_group_name_H-M   'P 1'
#
loop_
_entity.id
_entity.type
_entity.pdbx_description
1 polymer ?
#
loop_
_entity_poly.entity_id
_entity_poly.type
_entity_poly.pdbx_seq_one_letter_code
_entity_poly.pdbx_strand_id
1 'polypeptide(L)'
;MQKNQDRRSRSAKPATIHGCAQSGDLLAFQRLLRENPSLLNERNPVMAQTPLHVSAGYNKAEIVKSLLEWPGNDKVELEAQNMYGETPLHMAAKNGCNEAAKLLLAHGAFIEAKANNGMTPLHLSVWYSIRSEDYATVKTLLEYNADCSAKDNEGKTPLDHLSNGPGSAKLRELLLWHSEEQRKRRALEACSETKAKMDELENELSNIVGLHELKIQLRKWAKGMLLDERRKALGLKVGARRPPHMAFLGNPGTGKTMVARILGRLLYMVGILPTDRVTEVQRTDLVGEFVGHTGPKTRRRIKEAEGGILFVDEAYRLIPMQKADDKDYGIEALEEIMSVMDGGKVVVIFAGYSEPMKRVIASNEGFCRRVTKFFHFNDFNSEELAKILHIKMNNQTEDSLLYGFKLHSSCSMDAIAALIEKETTEKQRREMNGGLVDPMLVNARENLDLRLSFDCLDTDELRTITLEDLEAGLKLLLRLGI
;
A
#
# COMPACT_ATOMS: atom_id res chain seq x y z
N MET A 1 35.10 -44.88 77.13
CA MET A 1 33.89 -44.55 76.36
C MET A 1 34.14 -43.29 75.54
N GLN A 2 34.51 -43.46 74.27
CA GLN A 2 34.63 -42.38 73.28
C GLN A 2 33.24 -41.86 72.92
N LYS A 3 33.07 -40.53 72.88
CA LYS A 3 31.97 -39.88 72.17
C LYS A 3 32.58 -38.96 71.11
N ASN A 4 32.52 -39.42 69.86
CA ASN A 4 32.86 -38.67 68.67
C ASN A 4 31.98 -37.42 68.56
N GLN A 5 32.62 -36.26 68.37
CA GLN A 5 31.98 -35.05 67.85
C GLN A 5 31.98 -35.13 66.32
N ASP A 6 30.87 -35.56 65.74
CA ASP A 6 30.62 -35.36 64.31
C ASP A 6 30.18 -33.91 64.06
N ARG A 7 31.12 -33.11 63.54
CA ARG A 7 30.79 -31.88 62.81
C ARG A 7 30.06 -32.27 61.52
N ARG A 8 28.72 -32.29 61.56
CA ARG A 8 27.88 -32.40 60.37
C ARG A 8 28.14 -31.21 59.44
N SER A 9 28.78 -31.50 58.31
CA SER A 9 28.85 -30.64 57.12
C SER A 9 27.43 -30.24 56.69
N ARG A 10 27.17 -28.92 56.60
CA ARG A 10 25.95 -28.38 55.97
C ARG A 10 25.92 -28.84 54.50
N SER A 11 24.94 -29.66 54.12
CA SER A 11 24.74 -30.09 52.73
C SER A 11 24.39 -28.88 51.86
N ALA A 12 25.27 -28.51 50.94
CA ALA A 12 24.97 -27.52 49.90
C ALA A 12 23.85 -28.06 48.99
N LYS A 13 22.80 -27.26 48.77
CA LYS A 13 21.75 -27.61 47.79
C LYS A 13 22.38 -27.78 46.40
N PRO A 14 21.92 -28.73 45.58
CA PRO A 14 22.46 -28.93 44.23
C PRO A 14 22.29 -27.65 43.40
N ALA A 15 23.32 -27.29 42.63
CA ALA A 15 23.32 -26.10 41.79
C ALA A 15 22.34 -26.29 40.62
N THR A 16 21.34 -25.43 40.52
CA THR A 16 20.37 -25.42 39.42
C THR A 16 20.86 -24.56 38.26
N ILE A 17 20.33 -24.78 37.05
CA ILE A 17 20.70 -23.99 35.86
C ILE A 17 20.44 -22.48 36.09
N HIS A 18 19.33 -22.12 36.74
CA HIS A 18 19.01 -20.74 37.11
C HIS A 18 19.94 -20.19 38.19
N GLY A 19 20.38 -21.02 39.14
CA GLY A 19 21.36 -20.61 40.16
C GLY A 19 22.74 -20.31 39.57
N CYS A 20 23.17 -21.11 38.58
CA CYS A 20 24.36 -20.83 37.78
C CYS A 20 24.18 -19.55 36.96
N ALA A 21 23.03 -19.38 36.29
CA ALA A 21 22.69 -18.16 35.54
C ALA A 21 22.71 -16.90 36.41
N GLN A 22 22.26 -16.99 37.66
CA GLN A 22 22.24 -15.89 38.61
C GLN A 22 23.63 -15.56 39.17
N SER A 23 24.42 -16.58 39.53
CA SER A 23 25.76 -16.39 40.12
C SER A 23 26.80 -15.97 39.09
N GLY A 24 26.66 -16.41 37.84
CA GLY A 24 27.66 -16.22 36.80
C GLY A 24 28.67 -17.38 36.68
N ASP A 25 28.40 -18.52 37.31
CA ASP A 25 29.26 -19.71 37.20
C ASP A 25 29.12 -20.37 35.83
N LEU A 26 29.89 -19.85 34.87
CA LEU A 26 29.86 -20.27 33.47
C LEU A 26 30.23 -21.74 33.27
N LEU A 27 31.20 -22.25 34.04
CA LEU A 27 31.69 -23.63 33.89
C LEU A 27 30.63 -24.62 34.35
N ALA A 28 30.03 -24.40 35.52
CA ALA A 28 28.93 -25.22 36.00
C ALA A 28 27.71 -25.11 35.07
N PHE A 29 27.40 -23.90 34.58
CA PHE A 29 26.32 -23.66 33.63
C PHE A 29 26.47 -24.48 32.34
N GLN A 30 27.63 -24.39 31.69
CA GLN A 30 27.91 -25.13 30.45
C GLN A 30 27.97 -26.64 30.67
N ARG A 31 28.41 -27.11 31.85
CA ARG A 31 28.38 -28.53 32.19
C ARG A 31 26.93 -29.03 32.29
N LEU A 32 26.07 -28.31 33.01
CA LEU A 32 24.66 -28.68 33.16
C LEU A 32 23.92 -28.72 31.83
N LEU A 33 24.14 -27.76 30.92
CA LEU A 33 23.54 -27.79 29.59
C LEU A 33 24.06 -28.91 28.70
N ARG A 34 25.34 -29.29 28.83
CA ARG A 34 25.90 -30.43 28.10
C ARG A 34 25.34 -31.76 28.60
N GLU A 35 25.15 -31.90 29.90
CA GLU A 35 24.57 -33.10 30.52
C GLU A 35 23.05 -33.20 30.28
N ASN A 36 22.34 -32.06 30.26
CA ASN A 36 20.91 -32.01 29.97
C ASN A 36 20.54 -30.76 29.14
N PRO A 37 20.50 -30.87 27.79
CA PRO A 37 20.13 -29.77 26.91
C PRO A 37 18.70 -29.24 27.10
N SER A 38 17.78 -30.02 27.68
CA SER A 38 16.40 -29.57 27.92
C SER A 38 16.32 -28.40 28.90
N LEU A 39 17.39 -28.13 29.65
CA LEU A 39 17.50 -27.01 30.58
C LEU A 39 17.64 -25.65 29.88
N LEU A 40 17.93 -25.62 28.57
CA LEU A 40 18.19 -24.41 27.79
C LEU A 40 17.11 -23.34 27.96
N ASN A 41 15.85 -23.75 27.89
CA ASN A 41 14.67 -22.90 28.01
C ASN A 41 13.82 -23.23 29.25
N GLU A 42 14.38 -23.95 30.23
CA GLU A 42 13.63 -24.37 31.42
C GLU A 42 13.11 -23.18 32.21
N ARG A 43 11.82 -23.17 32.52
CA ARG A 43 11.19 -22.10 33.30
C ARG A 43 11.21 -22.43 34.79
N ASN A 44 11.75 -21.51 35.59
CA ASN A 44 11.76 -21.69 37.05
C ASN A 44 10.31 -21.69 37.61
N PRO A 45 10.04 -22.40 38.72
CA PRO A 45 8.68 -22.59 39.21
C PRO A 45 8.05 -21.35 39.83
N VAL A 46 8.85 -20.32 40.17
CA VAL A 46 8.37 -19.14 40.91
C VAL A 46 7.90 -18.04 39.97
N MET A 47 8.72 -17.68 38.97
CA MET A 47 8.45 -16.55 38.07
C MET A 47 8.33 -16.98 36.61
N ALA A 48 8.41 -18.28 36.31
CA ALA A 48 8.47 -18.82 34.95
C ALA A 48 9.64 -18.26 34.11
N GLN A 49 10.75 -17.91 34.76
CA GLN A 49 11.93 -17.34 34.09
C GLN A 49 12.81 -18.43 33.49
N THR A 50 13.21 -18.24 32.23
CA THR A 50 14.26 -19.06 31.59
C THR A 50 15.65 -18.71 32.14
N PRO A 51 16.69 -19.53 31.91
CA PRO A 51 18.06 -19.16 32.28
C PRO A 51 18.48 -17.81 31.67
N LEU A 52 18.01 -17.52 30.44
CA LEU A 52 18.29 -16.25 29.75
C LEU A 52 17.70 -15.04 30.50
N HIS A 53 16.48 -15.14 31.04
CA HIS A 53 15.90 -14.07 31.88
C HIS A 53 16.77 -13.77 33.09
N VAL A 54 17.22 -14.83 33.78
CA VAL A 54 17.99 -14.71 35.01
C VAL A 54 19.37 -14.11 34.70
N SER A 55 20.12 -14.69 33.76
CA SER A 55 21.44 -14.16 33.40
C SER A 55 21.36 -12.72 32.86
N ALA A 56 20.31 -12.38 32.11
CA ALA A 56 20.09 -11.02 31.63
C ALA A 56 19.81 -10.03 32.78
N GLY A 57 18.92 -10.41 33.71
CA GLY A 57 18.56 -9.58 34.86
C GLY A 57 19.68 -9.42 35.91
N TYR A 58 20.72 -10.25 35.89
CA TYR A 58 21.90 -10.16 36.77
C TYR A 58 23.18 -9.72 36.04
N ASN A 59 23.06 -9.24 34.79
CA ASN A 59 24.14 -8.80 33.93
C ASN A 59 25.28 -9.84 33.74
N LYS A 60 24.93 -11.13 33.69
CA LYS A 60 25.91 -12.21 33.47
C LYS A 60 26.18 -12.38 31.97
N ALA A 61 26.88 -11.41 31.39
CA ALA A 61 27.13 -11.28 29.96
C ALA A 61 27.69 -12.57 29.32
N GLU A 62 28.63 -13.25 29.97
CA GLU A 62 29.21 -14.50 29.45
C GLU A 62 28.21 -15.66 29.38
N ILE A 63 27.27 -15.73 30.33
CA ILE A 63 26.18 -16.72 30.29
C ILE A 63 25.16 -16.35 29.22
N VAL A 64 24.79 -15.06 29.13
CA VAL A 64 23.90 -14.56 28.06
C VAL A 64 24.50 -14.89 26.70
N LYS A 65 25.77 -14.59 26.47
CA LYS A 65 26.48 -14.91 25.23
C LYS A 65 26.50 -16.41 24.95
N SER A 66 26.85 -17.23 25.94
CA SER A 66 26.88 -18.69 25.79
C SER A 66 25.51 -19.30 25.46
N LEU A 67 24.43 -18.69 25.96
CA LEU A 67 23.05 -19.07 25.65
C LEU A 67 22.65 -18.67 24.22
N LEU A 68 23.01 -17.46 23.79
CA LEU A 68 22.69 -16.93 22.46
C LEU A 68 23.48 -17.62 21.34
N GLU A 69 24.72 -18.01 21.64
CA GLU A 69 25.63 -18.73 20.74
C GLU A 69 25.57 -20.26 20.94
N TRP A 70 24.50 -20.77 21.55
CA TRP A 70 24.37 -22.20 21.83
C TRP A 70 24.39 -23.03 20.52
N PRO A 71 25.32 -24.01 20.37
CA PRO A 71 25.49 -24.75 19.12
C PRO A 71 24.54 -25.95 18.97
N GLY A 72 23.69 -26.23 19.98
CA GLY A 72 22.77 -27.37 19.91
C GLY A 72 21.61 -27.15 18.95
N ASN A 73 20.85 -28.22 18.67
CA ASN A 73 19.73 -28.17 17.74
C ASN A 73 18.55 -27.31 18.26
N ASP A 74 18.39 -27.23 19.58
CA ASP A 74 17.35 -26.42 20.21
C ASP A 74 17.74 -24.94 20.22
N LYS A 75 16.82 -24.08 19.80
CA LYS A 75 17.03 -22.62 19.81
C LYS A 75 16.68 -22.03 21.17
N VAL A 76 17.49 -21.08 21.62
CA VAL A 76 17.17 -20.29 22.81
C VAL A 76 15.93 -19.41 22.54
N GLU A 77 14.98 -19.41 23.47
CA GLU A 77 13.77 -18.58 23.38
C GLU A 77 14.09 -17.13 23.79
N LEU A 78 14.53 -16.32 22.82
CA LEU A 78 14.90 -14.92 23.03
C LEU A 78 13.73 -14.06 23.54
N GLU A 79 12.51 -14.39 23.10
CA GLU A 79 11.27 -13.69 23.43
C GLU A 79 10.39 -14.48 24.42
N ALA A 80 10.96 -15.44 25.15
CA ALA A 80 10.22 -16.12 26.21
C ALA A 80 9.66 -15.08 27.20
N GLN A 81 8.44 -15.29 27.68
CA GLN A 81 7.79 -14.40 28.64
C GLN A 81 7.70 -15.06 30.01
N ASN A 82 8.06 -14.30 31.04
CA ASN A 82 7.87 -14.69 32.44
C ASN A 82 6.41 -14.47 32.91
N MET A 83 6.10 -14.69 34.19
CA MET A 83 4.74 -14.50 34.73
C MET A 83 4.14 -13.09 34.59
N TYR A 84 4.98 -12.08 34.34
CA TYR A 84 4.59 -10.68 34.11
C TYR A 84 4.56 -10.29 32.62
N GLY A 85 4.77 -11.25 31.72
CA GLY A 85 4.91 -10.98 30.28
C GLY A 85 6.26 -10.35 29.92
N GLU A 86 7.20 -10.26 30.87
CA GLU A 86 8.51 -9.64 30.63
C GLU A 86 9.43 -10.63 29.91
N THR A 87 10.11 -10.17 28.87
CA THR A 87 11.15 -10.90 28.14
C THR A 87 12.53 -10.74 28.82
N PRO A 88 13.57 -11.50 28.43
CA PRO A 88 14.93 -11.28 28.92
C PRO A 88 15.43 -9.84 28.75
N LEU A 89 15.02 -9.15 27.67
CA LEU A 89 15.37 -7.74 27.44
C LEU A 89 14.69 -6.82 28.48
N HIS A 90 13.44 -7.10 28.86
CA HIS A 90 12.78 -6.39 29.97
C HIS A 90 13.53 -6.58 31.28
N MET A 91 13.98 -7.81 31.58
CA MET A 91 14.75 -8.10 32.80
C MET A 91 16.07 -7.34 32.83
N ALA A 92 16.80 -7.30 31.71
CA ALA A 92 18.02 -6.51 31.59
C ALA A 92 17.74 -5.01 31.78
N ALA A 93 16.70 -4.48 31.13
CA ALA A 93 16.31 -3.08 31.23
C ALA A 93 15.90 -2.66 32.65
N LYS A 94 15.02 -3.45 33.29
CA LYS A 94 14.49 -3.23 34.64
C LYS A 94 15.58 -3.17 35.72
N ASN A 95 16.70 -3.85 35.48
CA ASN A 95 17.82 -3.93 36.41
C ASN A 95 19.07 -3.17 35.92
N GLY A 96 18.96 -2.35 34.86
CA GLY A 96 20.09 -1.58 34.32
C GLY A 96 21.26 -2.41 33.79
N CYS A 97 21.02 -3.66 33.40
CA CYS A 97 22.04 -4.60 32.93
C CYS A 97 22.42 -4.32 31.47
N ASN A 98 23.19 -3.25 31.26
CA ASN A 98 23.48 -2.69 29.94
C ASN A 98 24.17 -3.68 28.97
N GLU A 99 25.13 -4.46 29.46
CA GLU A 99 25.87 -5.40 28.60
C GLU A 99 25.01 -6.59 28.17
N ALA A 100 24.18 -7.11 29.07
CA ALA A 100 23.17 -8.09 28.70
C ALA A 100 22.17 -7.53 27.68
N ALA A 101 21.70 -6.29 27.86
CA ALA A 101 20.79 -5.64 26.92
C ALA A 101 21.41 -5.50 25.51
N LYS A 102 22.69 -5.06 25.41
CA LYS A 102 23.42 -5.00 24.14
C LYS A 102 23.50 -6.36 23.44
N LEU A 103 23.85 -7.41 24.18
CA LEU A 103 23.96 -8.76 23.62
C LEU A 103 22.62 -9.27 23.07
N LEU A 104 21.54 -9.06 23.82
CA LEU A 104 20.19 -9.44 23.40
C LEU A 104 19.77 -8.70 22.13
N LEU A 105 19.95 -7.37 22.09
CA LEU A 105 19.62 -6.55 20.92
C LEU A 105 20.45 -6.91 19.69
N ALA A 106 21.75 -7.18 19.87
CA ALA A 106 22.63 -7.63 18.79
C ALA A 106 22.21 -8.97 18.18
N HIS A 107 21.51 -9.81 18.95
CA HIS A 107 20.96 -11.10 18.50
C HIS A 107 19.49 -11.02 18.08
N GLY A 108 18.96 -9.81 17.88
CA GLY A 108 17.62 -9.60 17.33
C GLY A 108 16.48 -9.64 18.35
N ALA A 109 16.77 -9.38 19.64
CA ALA A 109 15.71 -9.28 20.64
C ALA A 109 14.75 -8.13 20.27
N PHE A 110 13.45 -8.38 20.39
CA PHE A 110 12.44 -7.42 19.98
C PHE A 110 12.37 -6.26 20.97
N ILE A 111 12.83 -5.09 20.52
CA ILE A 111 13.00 -3.89 21.36
C ILE A 111 11.68 -3.31 21.87
N GLU A 112 10.58 -3.53 21.14
CA GLU A 112 9.23 -3.05 21.47
C GLU A 112 8.33 -4.15 22.07
N ALA A 113 8.92 -5.22 22.60
CA ALA A 113 8.17 -6.24 23.33
C ALA A 113 7.35 -5.59 24.45
N LYS A 114 6.12 -6.07 24.68
CA LYS A 114 5.22 -5.53 25.71
C LYS A 114 5.01 -6.55 26.83
N ALA A 115 5.27 -6.12 28.06
CA ALA A 115 4.87 -6.85 29.26
C ALA A 115 3.33 -6.81 29.45
N ASN A 116 2.81 -7.53 30.45
CA ASN A 116 1.36 -7.64 30.70
C ASN A 116 0.67 -6.29 30.97
N ASN A 117 1.41 -5.29 31.47
CA ASN A 117 0.95 -3.92 31.68
C ASN A 117 1.15 -2.99 30.47
N GLY A 118 1.60 -3.53 29.33
CA GLY A 118 1.87 -2.79 28.10
C GLY A 118 3.20 -2.04 28.08
N MET A 119 4.00 -2.09 29.15
CA MET A 119 5.31 -1.45 29.21
C MET A 119 6.32 -2.15 28.30
N THR A 120 7.17 -1.34 27.67
CA THR A 120 8.32 -1.80 26.87
C THR A 120 9.60 -1.81 27.72
N PRO A 121 10.70 -2.44 27.26
CA PRO A 121 12.00 -2.37 27.93
C PRO A 121 12.44 -0.93 28.23
N LEU A 122 12.16 0.03 27.34
CA LEU A 122 12.48 1.45 27.56
C LEU A 122 11.76 2.01 28.80
N HIS A 123 10.48 1.70 29.00
CA HIS A 123 9.73 2.11 30.20
C HIS A 123 10.40 1.61 31.49
N LEU A 124 10.78 0.32 31.54
CA LEU A 124 11.39 -0.27 32.73
C LEU A 124 12.80 0.26 33.00
N SER A 125 13.58 0.54 31.95
CA SER A 125 14.91 1.14 32.10
C SER A 125 14.87 2.55 32.70
N VAL A 126 13.81 3.32 32.40
CA VAL A 126 13.61 4.65 32.99
C VAL A 126 13.37 4.55 34.50
N TRP A 127 12.54 3.60 34.95
CA TRP A 127 12.30 3.36 36.37
C TRP A 127 13.59 3.01 37.14
N TYR A 128 14.44 2.16 36.56
CA TYR A 128 15.74 1.85 37.14
C TYR A 128 16.61 3.10 37.26
N SER A 129 16.73 3.85 36.16
CA SER A 129 17.61 5.03 36.05
C SER A 129 17.28 6.13 37.05
N ILE A 130 16.01 6.28 37.46
CA ILE A 130 15.58 7.24 38.49
C ILE A 130 16.20 6.91 39.86
N ARG A 131 16.41 5.62 40.16
CA ARG A 131 16.91 5.15 41.47
C ARG A 131 18.42 5.05 41.54
N SER A 132 19.08 4.79 40.42
CA SER A 132 20.52 4.50 40.34
C SER A 132 21.36 5.62 39.75
N GLU A 133 20.74 6.65 39.17
CA GLU A 133 21.39 7.71 38.37
C GLU A 133 22.16 7.18 37.13
N ASP A 134 22.00 5.90 36.78
CA ASP A 134 22.61 5.27 35.61
C ASP A 134 21.57 5.09 34.49
N TYR A 135 21.82 5.73 33.36
CA TYR A 135 20.99 5.70 32.16
C TYR A 135 21.67 5.03 30.96
N ALA A 136 22.74 4.24 31.18
CA ALA A 136 23.44 3.54 30.10
C ALA A 136 22.51 2.62 29.30
N THR A 137 21.64 1.87 30.00
CA THR A 137 20.69 0.96 29.35
C THR A 137 19.62 1.74 28.56
N VAL A 138 19.18 2.89 29.06
CA VAL A 138 18.28 3.79 28.30
C VAL A 138 18.97 4.24 27.01
N LYS A 139 20.23 4.70 27.10
CA LYS A 139 21.00 5.14 25.93
C LYS A 139 21.14 4.02 24.90
N THR A 140 21.49 2.80 25.32
CA THR A 140 21.58 1.64 24.44
C THR A 140 20.25 1.36 23.74
N LEU A 141 19.12 1.34 24.47
CA LEU A 141 17.80 1.11 23.86
C LEU A 141 17.46 2.19 22.82
N LEU A 142 17.77 3.46 23.12
CA LEU A 142 17.55 4.57 22.18
C LEU A 142 18.46 4.52 20.95
N GLU A 143 19.71 4.06 21.10
CA GLU A 143 20.66 3.82 19.99
C GLU A 143 20.15 2.71 19.05
N TYR A 144 19.43 1.71 19.59
CA TYR A 144 18.73 0.68 18.83
C TYR A 144 17.31 1.11 18.39
N ASN A 145 17.00 2.41 18.39
CA ASN A 145 15.74 3.02 17.95
C ASN A 145 14.48 2.64 18.76
N ALA A 146 14.60 2.39 20.08
CA ALA A 146 13.42 2.20 20.94
C ALA A 146 12.46 3.39 20.85
N ASP A 147 11.16 3.15 20.73
CA ASP A 147 10.14 4.19 20.51
C ASP A 147 9.86 5.00 21.78
N CYS A 148 10.29 6.27 21.80
CA CYS A 148 10.02 7.20 22.90
C CYS A 148 8.52 7.55 23.04
N SER A 149 7.71 7.28 22.01
CA SER A 149 6.27 7.57 21.99
C SER A 149 5.39 6.35 22.29
N ALA A 150 6.00 5.19 22.52
CA ALA A 150 5.27 3.98 22.90
C ALA A 150 4.45 4.23 24.17
N LYS A 151 3.20 3.74 24.18
CA LYS A 151 2.28 3.87 25.32
C LYS A 151 2.05 2.52 25.98
N ASP A 152 2.10 2.53 27.31
CA ASP A 152 1.64 1.42 28.15
C ASP A 152 0.09 1.36 28.23
N ASN A 153 -0.44 0.41 29.01
CA ASN A 153 -1.90 0.24 29.16
C ASN A 153 -2.58 1.41 29.89
N GLU A 154 -1.82 2.28 30.56
CA GLU A 154 -2.32 3.51 31.18
C GLU A 154 -2.23 4.71 30.21
N GLY A 155 -1.73 4.50 28.99
CA GLY A 155 -1.53 5.55 27.99
C GLY A 155 -0.31 6.44 28.24
N LYS A 156 0.58 6.05 29.16
CA LYS A 156 1.79 6.79 29.53
C LYS A 156 2.97 6.36 28.66
N THR A 157 3.81 7.33 28.32
CA THR A 157 5.08 7.13 27.60
C THR A 157 6.24 6.94 28.59
N PRO A 158 7.43 6.47 28.15
CA PRO A 158 8.59 6.38 29.02
C PRO A 158 8.95 7.70 29.72
N LEU A 159 8.72 8.83 29.05
CA LEU A 159 8.94 10.17 29.60
C LEU A 159 7.99 10.49 30.76
N ASP A 160 6.73 10.05 30.69
CA ASP A 160 5.70 10.30 31.70
C ASP A 160 5.97 9.56 33.03
N HIS A 161 6.83 8.56 33.00
CA HIS A 161 7.28 7.81 34.18
C HIS A 161 8.42 8.49 34.94
N LEU A 162 8.96 9.61 34.44
CA LEU A 162 9.97 10.39 35.16
C LEU A 162 9.37 11.22 36.31
N SER A 163 10.08 11.25 37.44
CA SER A 163 9.79 12.21 38.51
C SER A 163 10.07 13.66 38.05
N ASN A 164 9.51 14.65 38.76
CA ASN A 164 9.79 16.07 38.51
C ASN A 164 11.02 16.61 39.29
N GLY A 165 11.88 15.72 39.79
CA GLY A 165 13.05 16.09 40.58
C GLY A 165 14.31 16.41 39.74
N PRO A 166 15.32 17.07 40.34
CA PRO A 166 16.57 17.43 39.66
C PRO A 166 17.37 16.22 39.17
N GLY A 167 17.29 15.06 39.84
CA GLY A 167 17.98 13.83 39.45
C GLY A 167 17.56 13.27 38.08
N SER A 168 16.36 13.60 37.60
CA SER A 168 15.85 13.16 36.30
C SER A 168 16.07 14.14 35.14
N ALA A 169 16.72 15.30 35.38
CA ALA A 169 16.85 16.35 34.36
C ALA A 169 17.59 15.88 33.10
N LYS A 170 18.76 15.25 33.25
CA LYS A 170 19.56 14.75 32.12
C LYS A 170 18.84 13.67 31.32
N LEU A 171 18.16 12.75 32.01
CA LEU A 171 17.39 11.68 31.39
C LEU A 171 16.18 12.22 30.62
N ARG A 172 15.52 13.25 31.17
CA ARG A 172 14.44 13.98 30.50
C ARG A 172 14.93 14.63 29.22
N GLU A 173 16.06 15.34 29.26
CA GLU A 173 16.68 15.95 28.08
C GLU A 173 17.01 14.90 27.01
N LEU A 174 17.58 13.76 27.39
CA LEU A 174 17.90 12.66 26.47
C LEU A 174 16.65 12.10 25.77
N LEU A 175 15.60 11.78 26.54
CA LEU A 175 14.35 11.24 26.00
C LEU A 175 13.62 12.26 25.11
N LEU A 176 13.61 13.54 25.50
CA LEU A 176 13.04 14.62 24.69
C LEU A 176 13.80 14.78 23.38
N TRP A 177 15.13 14.81 23.42
CA TRP A 177 15.97 14.91 22.24
C TRP A 177 15.71 13.73 21.27
N HIS A 178 15.72 12.49 21.77
CA HIS A 178 15.42 11.33 20.94
C HIS A 178 13.97 11.32 20.43
N SER A 179 13.01 11.76 21.23
CA SER A 179 11.61 11.87 20.80
C SER A 179 11.43 12.89 19.68
N GLU A 180 12.08 14.05 19.78
CA GLU A 180 12.09 15.06 18.72
C GLU A 180 12.80 14.56 17.46
N GLU A 181 13.93 13.88 17.61
CA GLU A 181 14.69 13.31 16.50
C GLU A 181 13.89 12.21 15.79
N GLN A 182 13.26 11.30 16.53
CA GLN A 182 12.36 10.29 15.96
C GLN A 182 11.16 10.93 15.27
N ARG A 183 10.58 12.00 15.83
CA ARG A 183 9.51 12.76 15.19
C ARG A 183 9.97 13.39 13.87
N LYS A 184 11.18 13.97 13.82
CA LYS A 184 11.78 14.54 12.61
C LYS A 184 12.05 13.46 11.56
N ARG A 185 12.61 12.31 11.95
CA ARG A 185 12.86 11.17 11.04
C ARG A 185 11.57 10.64 10.44
N ARG A 186 10.54 10.36 11.26
CA ARG A 186 9.20 9.98 10.78
C ARG A 186 8.61 11.03 9.84
N ALA A 187 8.83 12.32 10.13
CA ALA A 187 8.36 13.41 9.27
C ALA A 187 9.09 13.48 7.92
N LEU A 188 10.38 13.12 7.87
CA LEU A 188 11.22 13.06 6.67
C LEU A 188 10.90 11.82 5.83
N GLU A 189 10.79 10.65 6.46
CA GLU A 189 10.40 9.39 5.83
C GLU A 189 9.02 9.53 5.18
N ALA A 190 8.02 10.02 5.91
CA ALA A 190 6.70 10.29 5.36
C ALA A 190 6.73 11.32 4.21
N CYS A 191 7.67 12.27 4.25
CA CYS A 191 7.91 13.23 3.17
C CYS A 191 8.43 12.53 1.90
N SER A 192 9.42 11.64 2.07
CA SER A 192 10.06 10.90 0.99
C SER A 192 9.10 9.91 0.33
N GLU A 193 8.29 9.21 1.14
CA GLU A 193 7.27 8.27 0.65
C GLU A 193 6.17 9.02 -0.11
N THR A 194 5.70 10.15 0.44
CA THR A 194 4.74 11.03 -0.26
C THR A 194 5.29 11.49 -1.60
N LYS A 195 6.58 11.84 -1.67
CA LYS A 195 7.22 12.27 -2.91
C LYS A 195 7.30 11.13 -3.92
N ALA A 196 7.72 9.94 -3.50
CA ALA A 196 7.78 8.76 -4.37
C ALA A 196 6.40 8.42 -4.96
N LYS A 197 5.34 8.38 -4.13
CA LYS A 197 3.95 8.17 -4.58
C LYS A 197 3.48 9.23 -5.59
N MET A 198 3.90 10.49 -5.40
CA MET A 198 3.59 11.58 -6.35
C MET A 198 4.35 11.46 -7.67
N ASP A 199 5.62 11.07 -7.63
CA ASP A 199 6.45 10.90 -8.83
C ASP A 199 5.90 9.73 -9.68
N GLU A 200 5.49 8.63 -9.05
CA GLU A 200 4.82 7.51 -9.70
C GLU A 200 3.47 7.91 -10.33
N LEU A 201 2.65 8.68 -9.60
CA LEU A 201 1.41 9.26 -10.12
C LEU A 201 1.67 10.12 -11.35
N GLU A 202 2.72 10.96 -11.33
CA GLU A 202 3.03 11.85 -12.44
C GLU A 202 3.47 11.05 -13.68
N ASN A 203 4.23 9.97 -13.50
CA ASN A 203 4.59 9.06 -14.58
C ASN A 203 3.35 8.42 -15.23
N GLU A 204 2.41 7.89 -14.44
CA GLU A 204 1.16 7.33 -14.96
C GLU A 204 0.28 8.39 -15.65
N LEU A 205 0.19 9.61 -15.09
CA LEU A 205 -0.55 10.71 -15.72
C LEU A 205 0.09 11.21 -17.01
N SER A 206 1.41 11.05 -17.18
CA SER A 206 2.12 11.41 -18.41
C SER A 206 1.76 10.50 -19.59
N ASN A 207 1.37 9.25 -19.31
CA ASN A 207 0.93 8.26 -20.29
C ASN A 207 -0.49 8.54 -20.84
N ILE A 208 -1.30 9.33 -20.13
CA ILE A 208 -2.62 9.74 -20.63
C ILE A 208 -2.43 10.87 -21.64
N VAL A 209 -2.98 10.73 -22.85
CA VAL A 209 -2.96 11.81 -23.84
C VAL A 209 -4.13 12.78 -23.59
N GLY A 210 -3.89 14.08 -23.68
CA GLY A 210 -4.90 15.11 -23.43
C GLY A 210 -5.34 15.25 -21.96
N LEU A 211 -6.59 15.66 -21.75
CA LEU A 211 -7.29 15.73 -20.45
C LEU A 211 -6.63 16.60 -19.37
N HIS A 212 -6.14 17.78 -19.77
CA HIS A 212 -5.40 18.67 -18.87
C HIS A 212 -6.17 19.03 -17.58
N GLU A 213 -7.47 19.31 -17.67
CA GLU A 213 -8.31 19.65 -16.51
C GLU A 213 -8.39 18.49 -15.51
N LEU A 214 -8.63 17.27 -16.01
CA LEU A 214 -8.67 16.07 -15.18
C LEU A 214 -7.32 15.88 -14.47
N LYS A 215 -6.20 15.98 -15.20
CA LYS A 215 -4.85 15.85 -14.63
C LYS A 215 -4.61 16.86 -13.51
N ILE A 216 -5.01 18.12 -13.68
CA ILE A 216 -4.90 19.14 -12.63
C ILE A 216 -5.72 18.75 -11.40
N GLN A 217 -6.97 18.31 -11.58
CA GLN A 217 -7.81 17.91 -10.45
C GLN A 217 -7.24 16.69 -9.73
N LEU A 218 -6.78 15.68 -10.46
CA LEU A 218 -6.15 14.49 -9.87
C LEU A 218 -4.90 14.83 -9.08
N ARG A 219 -4.00 15.68 -9.61
CA ARG A 219 -2.83 16.17 -8.86
C ARG A 219 -3.22 16.91 -7.59
N LYS A 220 -4.26 17.75 -7.64
CA LYS A 220 -4.77 18.46 -6.45
C LYS A 220 -5.32 17.50 -5.39
N TRP A 221 -6.08 16.48 -5.80
CA TRP A 221 -6.64 15.48 -4.89
C TRP A 221 -5.55 14.62 -4.27
N ALA A 222 -4.65 14.05 -5.08
CA ALA A 222 -3.54 13.22 -4.62
C ALA A 222 -2.66 13.98 -3.64
N LYS A 223 -2.22 15.21 -3.99
CA LYS A 223 -1.43 16.05 -3.08
C LYS A 223 -2.17 16.36 -1.78
N GLY A 224 -3.46 16.66 -1.86
CA GLY A 224 -4.28 16.93 -0.67
C GLY A 224 -4.36 15.72 0.27
N MET A 225 -4.48 14.52 -0.29
CA MET A 225 -4.65 13.27 0.43
C MET A 225 -3.35 12.74 1.03
N LEU A 226 -2.23 12.78 0.28
CA LEU A 226 -0.92 12.41 0.83
C LEU A 226 -0.51 13.35 1.97
N LEU A 227 -0.85 14.64 1.87
CA LEU A 227 -0.65 15.56 2.98
C LEU A 227 -1.53 15.24 4.20
N ASP A 228 -2.74 14.71 4.01
CA ASP A 228 -3.58 14.25 5.12
C ASP A 228 -3.04 12.98 5.77
N GLU A 229 -2.55 12.02 4.97
CA GLU A 229 -1.87 10.82 5.45
C GLU A 229 -0.65 11.21 6.29
N ARG A 230 0.17 12.14 5.79
CA ARG A 230 1.30 12.70 6.52
C ARG A 230 0.88 13.40 7.81
N ARG A 231 -0.21 14.19 7.79
CA ARG A 231 -0.74 14.81 9.01
C ARG A 231 -1.11 13.74 10.05
N LYS A 232 -1.77 12.65 9.65
CA LYS A 232 -2.12 11.53 10.53
C LYS A 232 -0.88 10.80 11.07
N ALA A 233 0.13 10.55 10.24
CA ALA A 233 1.39 9.94 10.65
C ALA A 233 2.13 10.78 11.71
N LEU A 234 1.96 12.10 11.67
CA LEU A 234 2.46 13.03 12.69
C LEU A 234 1.54 13.17 13.91
N GLY A 235 0.47 12.38 14.01
CA GLY A 235 -0.50 12.41 15.10
C GLY A 235 -1.49 13.58 15.05
N LEU A 236 -1.54 14.34 13.95
CA LEU A 236 -2.51 15.43 13.76
C LEU A 236 -3.86 14.84 13.36
N LYS A 237 -4.92 15.26 14.06
CA LYS A 237 -6.30 14.86 13.74
C LYS A 237 -6.81 15.65 12.54
N VAL A 238 -7.11 14.94 11.46
CA VAL A 238 -7.69 15.51 10.23
C VAL A 238 -8.94 14.73 9.87
N GLY A 239 -10.00 15.42 9.44
CA GLY A 239 -11.22 14.79 8.95
C GLY A 239 -10.97 13.94 7.70
N ALA A 240 -11.73 12.88 7.52
CA ALA A 240 -11.64 12.05 6.32
C ALA A 240 -12.13 12.82 5.09
N ARG A 241 -11.31 12.88 4.03
CA ARG A 241 -11.76 13.33 2.71
C ARG A 241 -12.57 12.21 2.05
N ARG A 242 -13.68 12.58 1.42
CA ARG A 242 -14.44 11.67 0.57
C ARG A 242 -14.03 11.90 -0.88
N PRO A 243 -13.68 10.85 -1.63
CA PRO A 243 -13.43 11.00 -3.06
C PRO A 243 -14.72 11.46 -3.76
N PRO A 244 -14.64 12.42 -4.69
CA PRO A 244 -15.83 12.94 -5.36
C PRO A 244 -16.34 11.95 -6.40
N HIS A 245 -17.65 11.88 -6.55
CA HIS A 245 -18.28 11.27 -7.71
C HIS A 245 -18.16 12.18 -8.92
N MET A 246 -18.05 11.58 -10.11
CA MET A 246 -17.74 12.32 -11.32
C MET A 246 -18.52 11.83 -12.53
N ALA A 247 -18.57 12.67 -13.56
CA ALA A 247 -19.13 12.36 -14.86
C ALA A 247 -18.10 12.58 -15.98
N PHE A 248 -17.94 11.60 -16.87
CA PHE A 248 -17.08 11.64 -18.05
C PHE A 248 -17.93 11.83 -19.30
N LEU A 249 -17.71 12.94 -20.00
CA LEU A 249 -18.55 13.39 -21.11
C LEU A 249 -17.72 13.46 -22.39
N GLY A 250 -18.05 12.69 -23.41
CA GLY A 250 -17.35 12.79 -24.71
C GLY A 250 -17.70 11.67 -25.69
N ASN A 251 -17.19 11.75 -26.91
CA ASN A 251 -17.47 10.81 -28.00
C ASN A 251 -16.86 9.41 -27.76
N PRO A 252 -17.29 8.36 -28.50
CA PRO A 252 -16.63 7.05 -28.47
C PRO A 252 -15.13 7.16 -28.77
N GLY A 253 -14.33 6.22 -28.27
CA GLY A 253 -12.89 6.18 -28.56
C GLY A 253 -12.04 7.28 -27.89
N THR A 254 -12.63 8.17 -27.09
CA THR A 254 -11.89 9.23 -26.35
C THR A 254 -11.18 8.73 -25.08
N GLY A 255 -11.29 7.44 -24.74
CA GLY A 255 -10.54 6.84 -23.62
C GLY A 255 -11.21 6.91 -22.24
N LYS A 256 -12.51 7.24 -22.14
CA LYS A 256 -13.26 7.30 -20.86
C LYS A 256 -13.04 6.07 -19.96
N THR A 257 -13.24 4.87 -20.51
CA THR A 257 -13.08 3.61 -19.79
C THR A 257 -11.64 3.35 -19.36
N MET A 258 -10.68 3.60 -20.26
CA MET A 258 -9.24 3.48 -19.97
C MET A 258 -8.83 4.40 -18.83
N VAL A 259 -9.29 5.65 -18.86
CA VAL A 259 -9.01 6.65 -17.82
C VAL A 259 -9.66 6.26 -16.49
N ALA A 260 -10.85 5.66 -16.48
CA ALA A 260 -11.46 5.14 -15.26
C ALA A 260 -10.61 4.03 -14.62
N ARG A 261 -10.09 3.09 -15.43
CA ARG A 261 -9.18 2.02 -14.96
C ARG A 261 -7.88 2.58 -14.39
N ILE A 262 -7.26 3.53 -15.09
CA ILE A 262 -6.06 4.21 -14.59
C ILE A 262 -6.37 4.93 -13.29
N LEU A 263 -7.50 5.64 -13.22
CA LEU A 263 -7.93 6.32 -12.01
C LEU A 263 -8.14 5.36 -10.83
N GLY A 264 -8.70 4.16 -11.05
CA GLY A 264 -8.82 3.12 -10.03
C GLY A 264 -7.47 2.75 -9.42
N ARG A 265 -6.49 2.43 -10.27
CA ARG A 265 -5.11 2.14 -9.84
C ARG A 265 -4.47 3.30 -9.09
N LEU A 266 -4.61 4.51 -9.61
CA LEU A 266 -4.03 5.71 -8.99
C LEU A 266 -4.63 5.99 -7.60
N LEU A 267 -5.94 5.87 -7.46
CA LEU A 267 -6.61 6.09 -6.18
C LEU A 267 -6.28 4.97 -5.17
N TYR A 268 -6.08 3.74 -5.63
CA TYR A 268 -5.59 2.63 -4.80
C TYR A 268 -4.15 2.86 -4.32
N MET A 269 -3.26 3.23 -5.23
CA MET A 269 -1.83 3.50 -4.95
C MET A 269 -1.64 4.61 -3.90
N VAL A 270 -2.47 5.64 -3.95
CA VAL A 270 -2.47 6.74 -2.97
C VAL A 270 -3.23 6.36 -1.66
N GLY A 271 -3.80 5.16 -1.58
CA GLY A 271 -4.51 4.66 -0.39
C GLY A 271 -5.90 5.24 -0.18
N ILE A 272 -6.50 5.83 -1.22
CA ILE A 272 -7.84 6.43 -1.19
C ILE A 272 -8.91 5.36 -1.32
N LEU A 273 -8.69 4.41 -2.21
CA LEU A 273 -9.55 3.25 -2.40
C LEU A 273 -8.88 2.02 -1.79
N PRO A 274 -9.64 1.15 -1.08
CA PRO A 274 -9.13 -0.15 -0.62
C PRO A 274 -8.66 -1.07 -1.75
N THR A 275 -9.19 -0.90 -2.96
CA THR A 275 -8.88 -1.73 -4.14
C THR A 275 -8.78 -0.85 -5.39
N ASP A 276 -8.01 -1.31 -6.39
CA ASP A 276 -7.93 -0.68 -7.71
C ASP A 276 -9.05 -1.11 -8.66
N ARG A 277 -9.97 -1.95 -8.18
CA ARG A 277 -11.03 -2.57 -8.97
C ARG A 277 -11.95 -1.52 -9.59
N VAL A 278 -12.15 -1.63 -10.89
CA VAL A 278 -13.15 -0.88 -11.65
C VAL A 278 -14.20 -1.85 -12.18
N THR A 279 -15.43 -1.73 -11.67
CA THR A 279 -16.56 -2.53 -12.13
C THR A 279 -17.33 -1.74 -13.17
N GLU A 280 -17.17 -2.13 -14.42
CA GLU A 280 -17.88 -1.55 -15.56
C GLU A 280 -19.28 -2.15 -15.66
N VAL A 281 -20.28 -1.28 -15.80
CA VAL A 281 -21.69 -1.66 -15.92
C VAL A 281 -22.38 -0.85 -17.00
N GLN A 282 -23.29 -1.51 -17.72
CA GLN A 282 -24.19 -0.89 -18.67
C GLN A 282 -25.65 -1.08 -18.24
N ARG A 283 -26.61 -0.52 -18.99
CA ARG A 283 -28.06 -0.68 -18.71
C ARG A 283 -28.47 -2.14 -18.54
N THR A 284 -27.95 -3.03 -19.40
CA THR A 284 -28.23 -4.48 -19.39
C THR A 284 -27.76 -5.17 -18.11
N ASP A 285 -26.71 -4.65 -17.47
CA ASP A 285 -26.16 -5.19 -16.23
C ASP A 285 -26.94 -4.75 -14.99
N LEU A 286 -27.62 -3.60 -15.06
CA LEU A 286 -28.30 -2.98 -13.93
C LEU A 286 -29.80 -3.24 -13.94
N VAL A 287 -30.43 -3.16 -15.12
CA VAL A 287 -31.88 -3.22 -15.27
C VAL A 287 -32.33 -4.67 -15.47
N GLY A 288 -33.36 -5.08 -14.73
CA GLY A 288 -33.99 -6.40 -14.85
C GLY A 288 -35.04 -6.45 -15.95
N GLU A 289 -35.32 -7.66 -16.46
CA GLU A 289 -36.37 -7.89 -17.47
C GLU A 289 -37.79 -7.85 -16.88
N PHE A 290 -37.91 -8.04 -15.57
CA PHE A 290 -39.17 -8.13 -14.84
C PHE A 290 -39.23 -7.11 -13.69
N VAL A 291 -40.45 -6.67 -13.35
CA VAL A 291 -40.74 -5.78 -12.22
C VAL A 291 -40.09 -6.32 -10.95
N GLY A 292 -39.37 -5.47 -10.21
CA GLY A 292 -38.74 -5.81 -8.93
C GLY A 292 -37.40 -6.55 -9.04
N HIS A 293 -36.93 -6.88 -10.24
CA HIS A 293 -35.59 -7.47 -10.43
C HIS A 293 -34.47 -6.41 -10.49
N THR A 294 -34.80 -5.17 -10.84
CA THR A 294 -33.81 -4.10 -11.08
C THR A 294 -33.05 -3.70 -9.82
N GLY A 295 -33.74 -3.37 -8.72
CA GLY A 295 -33.11 -3.01 -7.46
C GLY A 295 -32.09 -4.05 -6.96
N PRO A 296 -32.47 -5.35 -6.80
CA PRO A 296 -31.54 -6.40 -6.39
C PRO A 296 -30.35 -6.58 -7.34
N LYS A 297 -30.58 -6.51 -8.66
CA LYS A 297 -29.54 -6.65 -9.68
C LYS A 297 -28.53 -5.51 -9.61
N THR A 298 -29.02 -4.28 -9.45
CA THR A 298 -28.21 -3.06 -9.27
C THR A 298 -27.40 -3.13 -7.97
N ARG A 299 -28.03 -3.47 -6.83
CA ARG A 299 -27.32 -3.64 -5.55
C ARG A 299 -26.20 -4.66 -5.60
N ARG A 300 -26.38 -5.77 -6.33
CA ARG A 300 -25.35 -6.78 -6.50
C ARG A 300 -24.11 -6.21 -7.19
N ARG A 301 -24.29 -5.48 -8.29
CA ARG A 301 -23.18 -4.82 -9.00
C ARG A 301 -22.52 -3.72 -8.17
N ILE A 302 -23.28 -2.96 -7.39
CA ILE A 302 -22.73 -1.98 -6.44
C ILE A 302 -21.86 -2.67 -5.39
N LYS A 303 -22.33 -3.79 -4.82
CA LYS A 303 -21.57 -4.56 -3.83
C LYS A 303 -20.26 -5.10 -4.40
N GLU A 304 -20.28 -5.54 -5.66
CA GLU A 304 -19.07 -5.96 -6.38
C GLU A 304 -18.07 -4.80 -6.57
N ALA A 305 -18.54 -3.55 -6.61
CA ALA A 305 -17.72 -2.35 -6.72
C ALA A 305 -17.31 -1.72 -5.37
N GLU A 306 -17.76 -2.25 -4.23
CA GLU A 306 -17.38 -1.72 -2.91
C GLU A 306 -15.86 -1.75 -2.71
N GLY A 307 -15.30 -0.66 -2.20
CA GLY A 307 -13.86 -0.46 -2.05
C GLY A 307 -13.14 -0.05 -3.35
N GLY A 308 -13.86 0.13 -4.46
CA GLY A 308 -13.31 0.50 -5.76
C GLY A 308 -14.17 1.54 -6.48
N ILE A 309 -14.19 1.44 -7.82
CA ILE A 309 -14.94 2.32 -8.72
C ILE A 309 -16.10 1.54 -9.37
N LEU A 310 -17.29 2.14 -9.38
CA LEU A 310 -18.41 1.73 -10.23
C LEU A 310 -18.46 2.64 -11.46
N PHE A 311 -18.13 2.11 -12.63
CA PHE A 311 -18.15 2.85 -13.89
C PHE A 311 -19.42 2.53 -14.66
N VAL A 312 -20.34 3.49 -14.71
CA VAL A 312 -21.64 3.36 -15.39
C VAL A 312 -21.51 3.92 -16.81
N ASP A 313 -21.32 3.04 -17.77
CA ASP A 313 -21.19 3.43 -19.18
C ASP A 313 -22.54 3.70 -19.82
N GLU A 314 -22.55 4.65 -20.75
CA GLU A 314 -23.75 5.19 -21.41
C GLU A 314 -24.92 5.44 -20.43
N ALA A 315 -24.65 6.10 -19.31
CA ALA A 315 -25.60 6.28 -18.22
C ALA A 315 -26.93 6.93 -18.64
N TYR A 316 -26.93 7.73 -19.71
CA TYR A 316 -28.13 8.31 -20.31
C TYR A 316 -29.15 7.27 -20.81
N ARG A 317 -28.72 6.02 -21.05
CA ARG A 317 -29.61 4.92 -21.40
C ARG A 317 -30.52 4.51 -20.24
N LEU A 318 -30.16 4.80 -18.99
CA LEU A 318 -31.02 4.52 -17.82
C LEU A 318 -32.24 5.45 -17.77
N ILE A 319 -32.26 6.51 -18.57
CA ILE A 319 -33.36 7.48 -18.60
C ILE A 319 -34.17 7.32 -19.88
N PRO A 320 -35.50 7.15 -19.78
CA PRO A 320 -36.37 7.05 -20.95
C PRO A 320 -36.22 8.23 -21.91
N MET A 321 -36.26 7.96 -23.21
CA MET A 321 -36.29 9.01 -24.23
C MET A 321 -37.68 9.68 -24.37
N GLN A 322 -38.75 9.00 -23.93
CA GLN A 322 -40.12 9.50 -23.98
C GLN A 322 -40.85 9.16 -22.67
N LYS A 323 -41.64 10.10 -22.14
CA LYS A 323 -42.40 9.95 -20.87
C LYS A 323 -43.53 8.90 -20.92
N ALA A 324 -43.75 8.23 -22.05
CA ALA A 324 -44.94 7.42 -22.32
C ALA A 324 -44.71 5.89 -22.23
N ASP A 325 -43.47 5.43 -22.00
CA ASP A 325 -43.23 3.99 -21.80
C ASP A 325 -43.38 3.61 -20.33
N ASP A 326 -44.52 2.99 -20.02
CA ASP A 326 -45.02 2.62 -18.68
C ASP A 326 -44.21 1.50 -17.99
N LYS A 327 -43.01 1.17 -18.50
CA LYS A 327 -42.16 0.05 -18.05
C LYS A 327 -40.67 0.37 -18.00
N ASP A 328 -40.27 1.62 -17.76
CA ASP A 328 -38.84 1.96 -17.76
C ASP A 328 -38.20 1.87 -16.35
N TYR A 329 -37.78 0.66 -15.97
CA TYR A 329 -37.10 0.39 -14.68
C TYR A 329 -35.69 0.99 -14.58
N GLY A 330 -35.21 1.72 -15.59
CA GLY A 330 -33.88 2.34 -15.57
C GLY A 330 -33.71 3.43 -14.50
N ILE A 331 -34.80 4.15 -14.17
CA ILE A 331 -34.78 5.18 -13.12
C ILE A 331 -34.57 4.54 -11.74
N GLU A 332 -35.19 3.39 -11.49
CA GLU A 332 -35.00 2.62 -10.24
C GLU A 332 -33.52 2.27 -10.03
N ALA A 333 -32.82 1.84 -11.09
CA ALA A 333 -31.38 1.55 -11.02
C ALA A 333 -30.56 2.82 -10.70
N LEU A 334 -30.89 3.96 -11.31
CA LEU A 334 -30.21 5.23 -11.05
C LEU A 334 -30.41 5.68 -9.60
N GLU A 335 -31.62 5.59 -9.07
CA GLU A 335 -31.94 5.94 -7.68
C GLU A 335 -31.19 5.04 -6.68
N GLU A 336 -31.10 3.74 -6.95
CA GLU A 336 -30.36 2.80 -6.13
C GLU A 336 -28.86 3.15 -6.08
N ILE A 337 -28.25 3.46 -7.23
CA ILE A 337 -26.85 3.94 -7.30
C ILE A 337 -26.69 5.25 -6.50
N MET A 338 -27.65 6.15 -6.62
CA MET A 338 -27.60 7.43 -5.91
C MET A 338 -27.74 7.28 -4.39
N SER A 339 -28.42 6.24 -3.91
CA SER A 339 -28.58 5.97 -2.48
C SER A 339 -27.27 5.60 -1.78
N VAL A 340 -26.31 4.99 -2.50
CA VAL A 340 -25.05 4.50 -1.92
C VAL A 340 -23.90 5.52 -2.00
N MET A 341 -24.05 6.57 -2.81
CA MET A 341 -23.04 7.61 -3.00
C MET A 341 -22.70 8.34 -1.69
N ASP A 342 -23.70 8.57 -0.83
CA ASP A 342 -23.49 9.26 0.45
C ASP A 342 -22.73 8.39 1.48
N GLY A 343 -22.68 7.07 1.26
CA GLY A 343 -22.04 6.09 2.13
C GLY A 343 -20.51 6.03 2.00
N GLY A 344 -19.93 6.58 0.94
CA GLY A 344 -18.47 6.66 0.74
C GLY A 344 -17.75 5.34 0.55
N LYS A 345 -18.48 4.23 0.34
CA LYS A 345 -17.92 2.89 0.13
C LYS A 345 -17.48 2.61 -1.30
N VAL A 346 -17.96 3.41 -2.26
CA VAL A 346 -17.71 3.24 -3.69
C VAL A 346 -17.60 4.61 -4.35
N VAL A 347 -16.70 4.73 -5.32
CA VAL A 347 -16.65 5.92 -6.20
C VAL A 347 -17.41 5.62 -7.47
N VAL A 348 -18.49 6.36 -7.71
CA VAL A 348 -19.27 6.25 -8.95
C VAL A 348 -18.75 7.22 -10.01
N ILE A 349 -18.53 6.70 -11.23
CA ILE A 349 -18.22 7.46 -12.45
C ILE A 349 -19.33 7.21 -13.47
N PHE A 350 -20.05 8.26 -13.86
CA PHE A 350 -21.04 8.18 -14.94
C PHE A 350 -20.39 8.57 -16.26
N ALA A 351 -20.46 7.72 -17.29
CA ALA A 351 -19.91 8.01 -18.60
C ALA A 351 -21.00 8.09 -19.68
N GLY A 352 -20.77 8.93 -20.68
CA GLY A 352 -21.63 9.01 -21.84
C GLY A 352 -21.30 10.16 -22.79
N TYR A 353 -22.11 10.30 -23.83
CA TYR A 353 -22.02 11.41 -24.77
C TYR A 353 -22.48 12.72 -24.11
N SER A 354 -21.81 13.81 -24.45
CA SER A 354 -22.06 15.13 -23.85
C SER A 354 -23.52 15.58 -23.96
N GLU A 355 -24.14 15.43 -25.12
CA GLU A 355 -25.52 15.91 -25.34
C GLU A 355 -26.58 15.04 -24.63
N PRO A 356 -26.61 13.71 -24.79
CA PRO A 356 -27.53 12.84 -24.04
C PRO A 356 -27.38 12.93 -22.52
N MET A 357 -26.16 13.14 -22.01
CA MET A 357 -25.93 13.26 -20.56
C MET A 357 -26.54 14.52 -19.95
N LYS A 358 -26.75 15.59 -20.72
CA LYS A 358 -27.50 16.76 -20.23
C LYS A 358 -28.91 16.39 -19.75
N ARG A 359 -29.53 15.37 -20.36
CA ARG A 359 -30.84 14.87 -19.90
C ARG A 359 -30.72 14.21 -18.53
N VAL A 360 -29.66 13.45 -18.27
CA VAL A 360 -29.40 12.84 -16.94
C VAL A 360 -29.29 13.89 -15.87
N ILE A 361 -28.55 14.95 -16.17
CA ILE A 361 -28.35 16.09 -15.28
C ILE A 361 -29.67 16.82 -15.01
N ALA A 362 -30.52 17.00 -16.04
CA ALA A 362 -31.79 17.72 -15.93
C ALA A 362 -32.93 16.89 -15.30
N SER A 363 -32.94 15.57 -15.50
CA SER A 363 -34.02 14.68 -15.05
C SER A 363 -33.96 14.36 -13.56
N ASN A 364 -32.81 14.52 -12.90
CA ASN A 364 -32.66 14.20 -11.48
C ASN A 364 -31.88 15.29 -10.74
N GLU A 365 -32.58 16.11 -9.95
CA GLU A 365 -31.95 17.18 -9.14
C GLU A 365 -30.92 16.64 -8.14
N GLY A 366 -31.08 15.39 -7.67
CA GLY A 366 -30.15 14.75 -6.76
C GLY A 366 -28.81 14.40 -7.42
N PHE A 367 -28.76 14.31 -8.77
CA PHE A 367 -27.54 13.98 -9.50
C PHE A 367 -26.48 15.07 -9.32
N CYS A 368 -26.82 16.33 -9.60
CA CYS A 368 -25.91 17.47 -9.46
C CYS A 368 -25.44 17.72 -8.02
N ARG A 369 -26.23 17.31 -7.02
CA ARG A 369 -25.84 17.43 -5.61
C ARG A 369 -24.70 16.47 -5.23
N ARG A 370 -24.66 15.29 -5.85
CA ARG A 370 -23.70 14.23 -5.52
C ARG A 370 -22.55 14.14 -6.51
N VAL A 371 -22.82 14.36 -7.80
CA VAL A 371 -21.83 14.43 -8.88
C VAL A 371 -21.42 15.88 -9.08
N THR A 372 -20.27 16.25 -8.51
CA THR A 372 -19.79 17.65 -8.51
C THR A 372 -18.66 17.90 -9.51
N LYS A 373 -18.20 16.85 -10.19
CA LYS A 373 -17.04 16.89 -11.09
C LYS A 373 -17.43 16.39 -12.47
N PHE A 374 -17.37 17.26 -13.46
CA PHE A 374 -17.66 16.95 -14.85
C PHE A 374 -16.38 17.11 -15.64
N PHE A 375 -16.00 16.07 -16.39
CA PHE A 375 -14.80 16.07 -17.20
C PHE A 375 -15.18 15.85 -18.66
N HIS A 376 -14.78 16.79 -19.51
CA HIS A 376 -15.02 16.73 -20.94
C HIS A 376 -13.82 16.07 -21.65
N PHE A 377 -14.13 15.02 -22.40
CA PHE A 377 -13.22 14.25 -23.21
C PHE A 377 -13.38 14.73 -24.66
N ASN A 378 -12.49 15.63 -25.06
CA ASN A 378 -12.46 16.17 -26.41
C ASN A 378 -11.94 15.12 -27.40
N ASP A 379 -12.29 15.30 -28.67
CA ASP A 379 -11.77 14.47 -29.75
C ASP A 379 -10.25 14.69 -29.90
N PHE A 380 -9.53 13.62 -30.24
CA PHE A 380 -8.08 13.66 -30.40
C PHE A 380 -7.70 14.28 -31.75
N ASN A 381 -6.65 15.10 -31.75
CA ASN A 381 -6.04 15.57 -32.99
C ASN A 381 -5.07 14.51 -33.58
N SER A 382 -4.55 14.75 -34.79
CA SER A 382 -3.64 13.82 -35.48
C SER A 382 -2.37 13.53 -34.69
N GLU A 383 -1.79 14.53 -34.02
CA GLU A 383 -0.60 14.38 -33.16
C GLU A 383 -0.89 13.50 -31.93
N GLU A 384 -2.04 13.70 -31.29
CA GLU A 384 -2.49 12.94 -30.13
C GLU A 384 -2.78 11.48 -30.49
N LEU A 385 -3.39 11.22 -31.66
CA LEU A 385 -3.60 9.87 -32.18
C LEU A 385 -2.28 9.16 -32.47
N ALA A 386 -1.32 9.85 -33.10
CA ALA A 386 0.04 9.34 -33.29
C ALA A 386 0.69 8.99 -31.94
N LYS A 387 0.45 9.81 -30.90
CA LYS A 387 0.98 9.58 -29.55
C LYS A 387 0.40 8.34 -28.91
N ILE A 388 -0.90 8.14 -29.03
CA ILE A 388 -1.59 6.94 -28.57
C ILE A 388 -1.01 5.70 -29.27
N LEU A 389 -0.76 5.78 -30.59
CA LEU A 389 -0.16 4.69 -31.37
C LEU A 389 1.23 4.30 -30.84
N HIS A 390 2.12 5.27 -30.63
CA HIS A 390 3.44 5.00 -30.05
C HIS A 390 3.36 4.41 -28.63
N ILE A 391 2.49 4.94 -27.78
CA ILE A 391 2.31 4.44 -26.41
C ILE A 391 1.86 2.96 -26.45
N LYS A 392 0.94 2.60 -27.35
CA LYS A 392 0.49 1.22 -27.50
C LYS A 392 1.58 0.28 -28.02
N MET A 393 2.39 0.74 -28.98
CA MET A 393 3.50 -0.06 -29.51
C MET A 393 4.64 -0.24 -28.49
N ASN A 394 4.83 0.71 -27.58
CA ASN A 394 5.84 0.60 -26.53
C ASN A 394 5.37 -0.20 -25.31
N ASN A 395 4.07 -0.15 -24.99
CA ASN A 395 3.49 -0.80 -23.81
C ASN A 395 2.61 -2.01 -24.19
N GLN A 396 3.21 -2.97 -24.90
CA GLN A 396 2.52 -4.19 -25.32
C GLN A 396 2.40 -5.20 -24.17
N THR A 397 1.22 -5.77 -24.00
CA THR A 397 0.97 -6.92 -23.11
C THR A 397 1.10 -8.23 -23.89
N GLU A 398 1.45 -9.33 -23.23
CA GLU A 398 1.58 -10.67 -23.87
C GLU A 398 0.30 -11.11 -24.59
N ASP A 399 -0.87 -10.72 -24.09
CA ASP A 399 -2.18 -11.01 -24.71
C ASP A 399 -2.48 -10.14 -25.96
N SER A 400 -1.61 -9.17 -26.29
CA SER A 400 -1.84 -8.27 -27.43
C SER A 400 -1.50 -8.93 -28.76
N LEU A 401 -2.32 -8.68 -29.78
CA LEU A 401 -2.04 -9.09 -31.16
C LEU A 401 -0.75 -8.47 -31.72
N LEU A 402 -0.21 -7.43 -31.08
CA LEU A 402 1.00 -6.74 -31.53
C LEU A 402 2.22 -7.09 -30.70
N TYR A 403 2.10 -8.02 -29.74
CA TYR A 403 3.20 -8.39 -28.87
C TYR A 403 4.43 -8.85 -29.66
N GLY A 404 5.57 -8.18 -29.44
CA GLY A 404 6.84 -8.46 -30.09
C GLY A 404 7.10 -7.71 -31.40
N PHE A 405 6.12 -6.95 -31.90
CA PHE A 405 6.30 -6.09 -33.08
C PHE A 405 6.81 -4.70 -32.69
N LYS A 406 7.55 -4.06 -33.61
CA LYS A 406 8.17 -2.75 -33.41
C LYS A 406 7.83 -1.82 -34.57
N LEU A 407 7.89 -0.52 -34.33
CA LEU A 407 7.83 0.48 -35.39
C LEU A 407 9.23 0.76 -35.94
N HIS A 408 9.33 0.90 -37.27
CA HIS A 408 10.57 1.33 -37.91
C HIS A 408 10.94 2.76 -37.50
N SER A 409 12.21 3.13 -37.59
CA SER A 409 12.72 4.47 -37.24
C SER A 409 12.10 5.61 -38.06
N SER A 410 11.58 5.29 -39.26
CA SER A 410 10.86 6.23 -40.12
C SER A 410 9.45 6.58 -39.59
N CYS A 411 8.89 5.77 -38.71
CA CYS A 411 7.58 5.99 -38.10
C CYS A 411 7.71 6.95 -36.92
N SER A 412 8.11 8.20 -37.20
CA SER A 412 8.13 9.25 -36.19
C SER A 412 6.72 9.73 -35.86
N MET A 413 6.58 10.38 -34.71
CA MET A 413 5.35 11.04 -34.26
C MET A 413 4.74 11.93 -35.36
N ASP A 414 5.58 12.78 -35.96
CA ASP A 414 5.16 13.73 -36.99
C ASP A 414 4.78 13.03 -38.30
N ALA A 415 5.51 11.97 -38.68
CA ALA A 415 5.22 11.20 -39.89
C ALA A 415 3.87 10.49 -39.80
N ILE A 416 3.57 9.88 -38.64
CA ILE A 416 2.29 9.22 -38.38
C ILE A 416 1.16 10.26 -38.31
N ALA A 417 1.38 11.40 -37.66
CA ALA A 417 0.39 12.47 -37.59
C ALA A 417 0.02 12.99 -39.00
N ALA A 418 1.04 13.26 -39.84
CA ALA A 418 0.85 13.67 -41.22
C ALA A 418 0.14 12.59 -42.06
N LEU A 419 0.46 11.31 -41.83
CA LEU A 419 -0.21 10.19 -42.49
C LEU A 419 -1.70 10.14 -42.13
N ILE A 420 -2.03 10.22 -40.83
CA ILE A 420 -3.41 10.21 -40.35
C ILE A 420 -4.16 11.40 -40.95
N GLU A 421 -3.55 12.58 -40.97
CA GLU A 421 -4.18 13.80 -41.49
C GLU A 421 -4.43 13.75 -43.00
N LYS A 422 -3.50 13.18 -43.76
CA LYS A 422 -3.59 13.01 -45.22
C LYS A 422 -4.66 11.99 -45.61
N GLU A 423 -4.71 10.85 -44.94
CA GLU A 423 -5.54 9.72 -45.38
C GLU A 423 -6.95 9.73 -44.74
N THR A 424 -7.18 10.41 -43.62
CA THR A 424 -8.49 10.46 -42.95
C THR A 424 -9.17 11.83 -43.05
N THR A 425 -10.51 11.85 -43.00
CA THR A 425 -11.28 13.09 -42.86
C THR A 425 -11.46 13.49 -41.39
N GLU A 426 -11.73 14.78 -41.10
CA GLU A 426 -12.05 15.22 -39.74
C GLU A 426 -13.23 14.46 -39.14
N LYS A 427 -14.25 14.15 -39.95
CA LYS A 427 -15.44 13.42 -39.48
C LYS A 427 -15.07 12.02 -38.98
N GLN A 428 -14.31 11.26 -39.77
CA GLN A 428 -13.85 9.92 -39.41
C GLN A 428 -12.98 9.95 -38.15
N ARG A 429 -12.08 10.93 -38.02
CA ARG A 429 -11.27 11.09 -36.80
C ARG A 429 -12.11 11.34 -35.55
N ARG A 430 -13.18 12.14 -35.64
CA ARG A 430 -14.08 12.41 -34.51
C ARG A 430 -14.98 11.22 -34.16
N GLU A 431 -15.37 10.41 -35.15
CA GLU A 431 -16.21 9.24 -34.93
C GLU A 431 -15.42 8.08 -34.30
N MET A 432 -14.18 7.84 -34.77
CA MET A 432 -13.35 6.74 -34.29
C MET A 432 -12.41 7.11 -33.14
N ASN A 433 -11.91 8.35 -33.08
CA ASN A 433 -10.92 8.83 -32.10
C ASN A 433 -9.78 7.81 -31.88
N GLY A 434 -9.41 7.52 -30.63
CA GLY A 434 -8.40 6.50 -30.30
C GLY A 434 -8.81 5.07 -30.70
N GLY A 435 -10.08 4.83 -31.00
CA GLY A 435 -10.58 3.59 -31.59
C GLY A 435 -10.11 3.37 -33.03
N LEU A 436 -9.55 4.38 -33.69
CA LEU A 436 -8.88 4.25 -35.00
C LEU A 436 -7.55 3.48 -34.90
N VAL A 437 -6.86 3.59 -33.76
CA VAL A 437 -5.45 3.16 -33.62
C VAL A 437 -5.32 1.63 -33.66
N ASP A 438 -6.18 0.89 -32.95
CA ASP A 438 -6.07 -0.58 -32.93
C ASP A 438 -6.32 -1.21 -34.30
N PRO A 439 -7.42 -0.87 -35.01
CA PRO A 439 -7.64 -1.37 -36.36
C PRO A 439 -6.51 -0.98 -37.33
N MET A 440 -5.98 0.24 -37.22
CA MET A 440 -4.86 0.70 -38.05
C MET A 440 -3.61 -0.18 -37.84
N LEU A 441 -3.26 -0.47 -36.58
CA LEU A 441 -2.09 -1.30 -36.26
C LEU A 441 -2.27 -2.77 -36.65
N VAL A 442 -3.46 -3.33 -36.46
CA VAL A 442 -3.78 -4.71 -36.87
C VAL A 442 -3.69 -4.84 -38.40
N ASN A 443 -4.28 -3.91 -39.15
CA ASN A 443 -4.17 -3.91 -40.60
C ASN A 443 -2.72 -3.69 -41.06
N ALA A 444 -1.94 -2.87 -40.36
CA ALA A 444 -0.54 -2.68 -40.69
C ALA A 444 0.29 -3.96 -40.49
N ARG A 445 -0.02 -4.76 -39.47
CA ARG A 445 0.57 -6.08 -39.29
C ARG A 445 0.23 -7.01 -40.45
N GLU A 446 -1.03 -7.04 -40.89
CA GLU A 446 -1.42 -7.85 -42.06
C GLU A 446 -0.69 -7.40 -43.34
N ASN A 447 -0.42 -6.10 -43.50
CA ASN A 447 0.35 -5.58 -44.62
C ASN A 447 1.85 -5.89 -44.52
N LEU A 448 2.41 -5.91 -43.31
CA LEU A 448 3.75 -6.43 -43.07
C LEU A 448 3.84 -7.89 -43.53
N ASP A 449 2.87 -8.72 -43.15
CA ASP A 449 2.83 -10.13 -43.55
C ASP A 449 2.73 -10.30 -45.08
N LEU A 450 2.04 -9.38 -45.78
CA LEU A 450 1.98 -9.35 -47.26
C LEU A 450 3.28 -8.87 -47.91
N ARG A 451 4.02 -7.97 -47.27
CA ARG A 451 5.28 -7.40 -47.77
C ARG A 451 6.44 -8.38 -47.64
N LEU A 452 6.42 -9.23 -46.61
CA LEU A 452 7.48 -10.18 -46.32
C LEU A 452 7.48 -11.37 -47.29
N SER A 453 8.67 -11.77 -47.73
CA SER A 453 8.87 -13.05 -48.43
C SER A 453 8.89 -14.20 -47.43
N PHE A 454 8.38 -15.37 -47.82
CA PHE A 454 8.52 -16.61 -47.04
C PHE A 454 9.97 -16.99 -46.73
N ASP A 455 10.92 -16.53 -47.55
CA ASP A 455 12.35 -16.79 -47.38
C ASP A 455 13.05 -15.75 -46.48
N CYS A 456 12.32 -14.79 -45.88
CA CYS A 456 12.92 -13.80 -44.99
C CYS A 456 13.45 -14.46 -43.71
N LEU A 457 14.77 -14.38 -43.52
CA LEU A 457 15.49 -14.90 -42.35
C LEU A 457 15.85 -13.81 -41.34
N ASP A 458 15.65 -12.53 -41.68
CA ASP A 458 15.95 -11.42 -40.78
C ASP A 458 14.87 -11.27 -39.72
N THR A 459 15.22 -11.68 -38.50
CA THR A 459 14.32 -11.63 -37.35
C THR A 459 13.83 -10.23 -36.98
N ASP A 460 14.59 -9.17 -37.35
CA ASP A 460 14.17 -7.79 -37.07
C ASP A 460 13.19 -7.30 -38.13
N GLU A 461 13.41 -7.65 -39.41
CA GLU A 461 12.49 -7.32 -40.50
C GLU A 461 11.12 -7.98 -40.31
N LEU A 462 11.09 -9.25 -39.89
CA LEU A 462 9.85 -10.00 -39.59
C LEU A 462 8.94 -9.34 -38.53
N ARG A 463 9.50 -8.42 -37.73
CA ARG A 463 8.81 -7.79 -36.60
C ARG A 463 8.65 -6.29 -36.77
N THR A 464 9.16 -5.70 -37.84
CA THR A 464 9.25 -4.25 -38.00
C THR A 464 8.21 -3.70 -38.96
N ILE A 465 7.21 -3.02 -38.40
CA ILE A 465 6.16 -2.32 -39.14
C ILE A 465 6.71 -0.98 -39.65
N THR A 466 6.56 -0.73 -40.94
CA THR A 466 7.01 0.49 -41.62
C THR A 466 5.87 1.47 -41.85
N LEU A 467 6.20 2.68 -42.30
CA LEU A 467 5.22 3.72 -42.60
C LEU A 467 4.29 3.31 -43.76
N GLU A 468 4.81 2.55 -44.73
CA GLU A 468 4.05 2.03 -45.88
C GLU A 468 2.99 1.02 -45.43
N ASP A 469 3.32 0.14 -44.48
CA ASP A 469 2.37 -0.82 -43.90
C ASP A 469 1.23 -0.09 -43.16
N LEU A 470 1.57 0.97 -42.42
CA LEU A 470 0.58 1.84 -41.75
C LEU A 470 -0.33 2.56 -42.75
N GLU A 471 0.23 3.11 -43.83
CA GLU A 471 -0.53 3.79 -44.89
C GLU A 471 -1.48 2.83 -45.59
N ALA A 472 -1.01 1.63 -45.95
CA ALA A 472 -1.83 0.59 -46.57
C ALA A 472 -2.95 0.13 -45.62
N GLY A 473 -2.63 -0.09 -44.35
CA GLY A 473 -3.60 -0.51 -43.34
C GLY A 473 -4.70 0.53 -43.09
N LEU A 474 -4.34 1.81 -43.11
CA LEU A 474 -5.28 2.92 -42.96
C LEU A 474 -6.19 3.06 -44.20
N LYS A 475 -5.65 2.93 -45.41
CA LYS A 475 -6.45 2.94 -46.64
C LYS A 475 -7.45 1.79 -46.72
N LEU A 476 -7.06 0.60 -46.25
CA LEU A 476 -7.93 -0.57 -46.21
C LEU A 476 -9.15 -0.33 -45.31
N LEU A 477 -8.92 0.25 -44.13
CA LEU A 477 -9.94 0.58 -43.15
C LEU A 477 -11.01 1.52 -43.74
N LEU A 478 -10.56 2.55 -44.47
CA LEU A 478 -11.44 3.58 -45.03
C LEU A 478 -12.20 3.10 -46.28
N ARG A 479 -11.67 2.13 -47.04
CA ARG A 479 -12.36 1.53 -48.19
C ARG A 479 -13.55 0.65 -47.79
N LEU A 480 -13.54 0.09 -46.58
CA LEU A 480 -14.60 -0.78 -46.07
C LEU A 480 -15.81 0.00 -45.53
N GLY A 481 -15.78 1.33 -45.52
CA GLY A 481 -16.94 2.16 -45.22
C GLY A 481 -17.50 1.93 -43.82
N ILE A 482 -16.64 1.95 -42.81
CA ILE A 482 -17.04 2.17 -41.41
C ILE A 482 -17.10 3.67 -41.15
#